data_AF-A0AA40BIT7-F1
#
_entry.id   AF-A0AA40BIT7-F1
#
_cell.length_a   1.000
_cell.length_b   1.000
_cell.length_c   1.000
_cell.angle_alpha   90.00
_cell.angle_beta   90.00
_cell.angle_gamma   90.00
#
_symmetry.space_group_name_H-M   'P 1'
#
loop_
_entity.id
_entity.type
_entity.pdbx_description
1 polymer ?
#
loop_
_entity_poly.entity_id
_entity_poly.type
_entity_poly.pdbx_seq_one_letter_code
_entity_poly.pdbx_strand_id
1 'polypeptide(L)'
;STSVPSTTNGILPAPTDGGCPRINGTAFKATDASGNPVAWVLPGQQFTQLCETNYPSGSDLGNPGIHDILKIWLPSLEDCMTACAYHNAKQFENMQNGIDVGQGGFCKSVTIVKSAGEYCYLKNGTGVNNTRGNPSIYSSAVLAV
;
A
#
# COMPACT_ATOMS: atom_id res chain seq x y z
N SER A 1 13.56 36.98 -10.41
CA SER A 1 13.73 36.36 -9.08
C SER A 1 13.24 34.94 -9.15
N THR A 2 14.15 33.97 -9.30
CA THR A 2 13.82 32.55 -9.39
C THR A 2 13.98 31.96 -7.98
N SER A 3 12.87 31.69 -7.31
CA SER A 3 12.86 31.04 -6.00
C SER A 3 13.28 29.58 -6.18
N VAL A 4 14.49 29.25 -5.73
CA VAL A 4 14.93 27.87 -5.54
C VAL A 4 14.10 27.28 -4.39
N PRO A 5 13.40 26.14 -4.56
CA PRO A 5 12.77 25.49 -3.43
C PRO A 5 13.85 25.01 -2.48
N SER A 6 13.82 25.53 -1.26
CA SER A 6 14.74 25.17 -0.18
C SER A 6 14.49 23.73 0.23
N THR A 7 15.42 22.82 -0.09
CA THR A 7 15.46 21.45 0.45
C THR A 7 15.71 21.53 1.96
N THR A 8 14.62 21.59 2.71
CA THR A 8 14.63 21.78 4.15
C THR A 8 14.65 20.41 4.81
N ASN A 9 15.86 19.90 5.14
CA ASN A 9 16.17 18.64 5.84
C ASN A 9 15.75 17.36 5.07
N GLY A 10 16.60 16.32 5.10
CA GLY A 10 16.40 15.04 4.37
C GLY A 10 15.22 14.16 4.83
N ILE A 11 14.13 14.77 5.30
CA ILE A 11 12.88 14.11 5.69
C ILE A 11 12.00 14.02 4.44
N LEU A 12 11.55 12.81 4.12
CA LEU A 12 10.65 12.57 2.99
C LEU A 12 9.31 13.27 3.22
N PRO A 13 8.69 13.86 2.18
CA PRO A 13 7.42 14.56 2.34
C PRO A 13 6.32 13.57 2.72
N ALA A 14 5.29 14.09 3.40
CA ALA A 14 4.12 13.32 3.78
C ALA A 14 3.41 12.79 2.53
N PRO A 15 3.17 11.47 2.43
CA PRO A 15 2.40 10.92 1.32
C PRO A 15 0.94 11.37 1.35
N THR A 16 0.25 11.23 0.21
CA THR A 16 -1.15 11.62 0.04
C THR A 16 -2.05 10.41 -0.23
N ASP A 17 -3.36 10.54 0.00
CA ASP A 17 -4.33 9.46 -0.22
C ASP A 17 -5.38 9.77 -1.30
N GLY A 18 -5.17 10.82 -2.10
CA GLY A 18 -6.15 11.25 -3.10
C GLY A 18 -7.39 11.96 -2.54
N GLY A 19 -7.47 12.19 -1.22
CA GLY A 19 -8.44 13.09 -0.60
C GLY A 19 -9.56 12.41 0.18
N CYS A 20 -9.22 11.68 1.25
CA CYS A 20 -10.22 11.24 2.22
C CYS A 20 -11.12 12.40 2.71
N PRO A 21 -12.44 12.18 2.89
CA PRO A 21 -13.15 10.89 2.82
C PRO A 21 -13.62 10.49 1.41
N ARG A 22 -13.31 11.25 0.35
CA ARG A 22 -13.90 11.05 -0.99
C ARG A 22 -13.54 9.71 -1.63
N ILE A 23 -12.37 9.17 -1.32
CA ILE A 23 -11.90 7.89 -1.83
C ILE A 23 -12.48 6.68 -1.07
N ASN A 24 -13.16 6.89 0.06
CA ASN A 24 -13.59 5.78 0.92
C ASN A 24 -14.58 4.86 0.20
N GLY A 25 -14.26 3.56 0.16
CA GLY A 25 -15.04 2.54 -0.54
C GLY A 25 -14.91 2.56 -2.06
N THR A 26 -14.10 3.45 -2.64
CA THR A 26 -13.87 3.48 -4.09
C THR A 26 -12.89 2.39 -4.51
N ALA A 27 -13.07 1.89 -5.73
CA ALA A 27 -12.19 0.88 -6.30
C ALA A 27 -11.07 1.53 -7.13
N PHE A 28 -9.85 1.05 -6.95
CA PHE A 28 -8.68 1.39 -7.75
C PHE A 28 -8.23 0.16 -8.53
N LYS A 29 -7.98 0.31 -9.84
CA LYS A 29 -7.43 -0.76 -10.67
C LYS A 29 -5.98 -0.43 -10.98
N ALA A 30 -5.06 -1.28 -10.54
CA ALA A 30 -3.63 -1.05 -10.77
C ALA A 30 -3.29 -1.23 -12.26
N THR A 31 -2.61 -0.25 -12.83
CA THR A 31 -2.12 -0.27 -14.21
C THR A 31 -0.62 -0.07 -14.27
N ASP A 32 0.01 -0.61 -15.30
CA ASP A 32 1.42 -0.37 -15.61
C ASP A 32 1.64 1.03 -16.21
N ALA A 33 2.89 1.37 -16.50
CA ALA A 33 3.26 2.66 -17.11
C ALA A 33 2.65 2.89 -18.51
N SER A 34 2.13 1.84 -19.16
CA SER A 34 1.42 1.92 -20.44
C SER A 34 -0.10 1.98 -20.27
N GLY A 35 -0.60 1.98 -19.03
CA GLY A 35 -2.03 1.98 -18.72
C GLY A 35 -2.70 0.61 -18.81
N ASN A 36 -1.93 -0.47 -18.99
CA ASN A 36 -2.48 -1.82 -19.02
C ASN A 36 -2.65 -2.36 -17.60
N PRO A 37 -3.67 -3.18 -17.30
CA PRO A 37 -3.81 -3.79 -15.98
C PRO A 37 -2.56 -4.55 -15.54
N VAL A 38 -2.10 -4.33 -14.30
CA VAL A 38 -1.03 -5.15 -13.71
C VAL A 38 -1.58 -6.54 -13.44
N ALA A 39 -1.23 -7.48 -14.31
CA ALA A 39 -1.77 -8.83 -14.29
C ALA A 39 -1.14 -9.67 -13.17
N TRP A 40 -1.99 -10.33 -12.40
CA TRP A 40 -1.65 -11.48 -11.55
C TRP A 40 -2.46 -12.69 -12.03
N VAL A 41 -3.76 -12.48 -12.20
CA VAL A 41 -4.75 -13.31 -12.91
C VAL A 41 -5.78 -12.37 -13.55
N LEU A 42 -6.46 -12.79 -14.63
CA LEU A 42 -7.56 -12.00 -15.22
C LEU A 42 -8.68 -11.80 -14.19
N PRO A 43 -9.28 -10.59 -14.05
CA PRO A 43 -9.21 -9.41 -14.94
C PRO A 43 -8.20 -8.30 -14.53
N GLY A 44 -7.19 -8.63 -13.73
CA GLY A 44 -6.23 -7.67 -13.14
C GLY A 44 -6.61 -7.30 -11.70
N GLN A 45 -5.64 -6.75 -10.97
CA GLN A 45 -5.79 -6.52 -9.52
C GLN A 45 -6.56 -5.24 -9.22
N GLN A 46 -7.60 -5.37 -8.38
CA GLN A 46 -8.44 -4.27 -7.93
C GLN A 46 -8.32 -4.11 -6.42
N PHE A 47 -8.34 -2.87 -5.93
CA PHE A 47 -8.23 -2.54 -4.52
C PHE A 47 -9.40 -1.66 -4.08
N THR A 48 -9.97 -1.94 -2.92
CA THR A 48 -10.95 -1.04 -2.27
C THR A 48 -10.20 -0.11 -1.32
N GLN A 49 -10.32 1.19 -1.55
CA GLN A 49 -9.69 2.23 -0.75
C GLN A 49 -10.50 2.48 0.53
N LEU A 50 -9.81 2.66 1.65
CA LEU A 50 -10.38 2.81 2.99
C LEU A 50 -9.74 4.00 3.69
N CYS A 51 -10.56 4.98 4.03
CA CYS A 51 -10.13 6.12 4.83
C CYS A 51 -10.00 5.74 6.29
N GLU A 52 -9.11 6.43 7.01
CA GLU A 52 -9.02 6.34 8.47
C GLU A 52 -8.84 4.91 8.97
N THR A 53 -8.11 4.11 8.20
CA THR A 53 -7.98 2.65 8.36
C THR A 53 -6.52 2.25 8.35
N ASN A 54 -6.12 1.40 9.29
CA ASN A 54 -4.79 0.80 9.40
C ASN A 54 -4.91 -0.62 9.95
N TYR A 55 -4.18 -1.55 9.33
CA TYR A 55 -4.01 -2.93 9.78
C TYR A 55 -2.54 -3.14 10.18
N PRO A 56 -2.10 -2.63 11.34
CA PRO A 56 -0.70 -2.72 11.73
C PRO A 56 -0.28 -4.17 11.95
N SER A 57 0.98 -4.50 11.63
CA SER A 57 1.54 -5.82 11.85
C SER A 57 1.88 -6.02 13.34
N GLY A 58 1.81 -7.28 13.82
CA GLY A 58 2.28 -7.65 15.16
C GLY A 58 1.19 -8.00 16.17
N SER A 59 1.54 -8.93 17.07
CA SER A 59 0.64 -9.46 18.12
C SER A 59 0.10 -8.37 19.03
N ASP A 60 0.96 -7.44 19.42
CA ASP A 60 0.67 -6.39 20.41
C ASP A 60 -0.37 -5.39 19.89
N LEU A 61 -0.54 -5.36 18.55
CA LEU A 61 -1.48 -4.49 17.86
C LEU A 61 -2.75 -5.24 17.41
N GLY A 62 -2.90 -6.51 17.82
CA GLY A 62 -4.06 -7.36 17.56
C GLY A 62 -3.96 -8.21 16.28
N ASN A 63 -2.80 -8.22 15.61
CA ASN A 63 -2.62 -8.79 14.27
C ASN A 63 -1.40 -9.73 14.19
N PRO A 64 -1.36 -10.84 14.96
CA PRO A 64 -0.20 -11.73 15.03
C PRO A 64 0.16 -12.43 13.71
N GLY A 65 -0.78 -12.55 12.77
CA GLY A 65 -0.56 -13.15 11.44
C GLY A 65 -0.34 -12.15 10.30
N ILE A 66 -0.37 -10.84 10.58
CA ILE A 66 -0.09 -9.80 9.58
C ILE A 66 1.38 -9.40 9.66
N HIS A 67 2.03 -9.41 8.51
CA HIS A 67 3.41 -8.98 8.33
C HIS A 67 3.49 -7.88 7.28
N ASP A 68 4.36 -6.90 7.53
CA ASP A 68 4.76 -5.94 6.51
C ASP A 68 5.74 -6.62 5.56
N ILE A 69 5.28 -6.91 4.34
CA ILE A 69 6.09 -7.48 3.24
C ILE A 69 7.19 -6.49 2.86
N LEU A 70 6.81 -5.21 2.73
CA LEU A 70 7.70 -4.15 2.33
C LEU A 70 7.28 -2.84 2.99
N LYS A 71 8.28 -2.08 3.42
CA LYS A 71 8.15 -0.69 3.84
C LYS A 71 8.94 0.18 2.87
N ILE A 72 8.23 0.99 2.09
CA ILE A 72 8.82 1.80 1.00
C ILE A 72 8.18 3.18 0.95
N TRP A 73 8.96 4.22 0.66
CA TRP A 73 8.38 5.55 0.47
C TRP A 73 7.77 5.63 -0.92
N LEU A 74 6.48 5.96 -0.95
CA LEU A 74 5.71 6.19 -2.18
C LEU A 74 4.85 7.44 -1.93
N PRO A 75 4.69 8.32 -2.95
CA PRO A 75 4.09 9.63 -2.73
C PRO A 75 2.56 9.58 -2.59
N SER A 76 1.90 8.50 -3.03
CA SER A 76 0.45 8.36 -2.94
C SER A 76 -0.03 6.95 -2.56
N LEU A 77 -1.29 6.85 -2.10
CA LEU A 77 -1.97 5.57 -1.89
C LEU A 77 -2.10 4.78 -3.21
N GLU A 78 -2.26 5.45 -4.34
CA GLU A 78 -2.33 4.83 -5.67
C GLU A 78 -1.01 4.16 -6.06
N ASP A 79 0.11 4.83 -5.81
CA ASP A 79 1.44 4.25 -6.00
C ASP A 79 1.65 3.05 -5.07
N CYS A 80 1.14 3.15 -3.84
CA CYS A 80 1.21 2.08 -2.85
C CYS A 80 0.44 0.83 -3.31
N MET A 81 -0.79 0.98 -3.82
CA MET A 81 -1.57 -0.10 -4.44
C MET A 81 -0.90 -0.66 -5.70
N THR A 82 -0.28 0.19 -6.50
CA THR A 82 0.44 -0.20 -7.72
C THR A 82 1.68 -1.04 -7.38
N ALA A 83 2.46 -0.65 -6.37
CA ALA A 83 3.58 -1.43 -5.87
C ALA A 83 3.14 -2.80 -5.33
N CYS A 84 2.02 -2.86 -4.61
CA CYS A 84 1.41 -4.12 -4.16
C CYS A 84 1.03 -5.02 -5.34
N ALA A 85 0.46 -4.45 -6.40
CA ALA A 85 0.12 -5.20 -7.60
C ALA A 85 1.35 -5.76 -8.33
N TYR A 86 2.42 -4.97 -8.46
CA TYR A 86 3.69 -5.42 -9.05
C TYR A 86 4.37 -6.50 -8.21
N HIS A 87 4.33 -6.37 -6.88
CA HIS A 87 4.81 -7.42 -5.97
C HIS A 87 4.09 -8.75 -6.27
N ASN A 88 2.76 -8.73 -6.34
CA ASN A 88 1.97 -9.93 -6.63
C ASN A 88 2.26 -10.53 -8.01
N ALA A 89 2.37 -9.69 -9.04
CA ALA A 89 2.70 -10.13 -10.39
C ALA A 89 4.07 -10.84 -10.41
N LYS A 90 5.08 -10.23 -9.78
CA LYS A 90 6.43 -10.82 -9.75
C LYS A 90 6.51 -12.08 -8.90
N GLN A 91 5.83 -12.08 -7.76
CA GLN A 91 5.71 -13.25 -6.88
C GLN A 91 5.12 -14.44 -7.66
N PHE A 92 4.06 -14.21 -8.43
CA PHE A 92 3.41 -15.23 -9.24
C PHE A 92 4.29 -15.75 -10.37
N GLU A 93 4.95 -14.86 -11.11
CA GLU A 93 5.92 -15.23 -12.15
C GLU A 93 7.04 -16.11 -11.58
N ASN A 94 7.60 -15.73 -10.43
CA ASN A 94 8.64 -16.51 -9.76
C ASN A 94 8.14 -17.91 -9.36
N MET A 95 6.92 -18.01 -8.81
CA MET A 95 6.30 -19.30 -8.48
C MET A 95 6.09 -20.18 -9.72
N GLN A 96 5.65 -19.60 -10.84
CA GLN A 96 5.51 -20.34 -12.11
C GLN A 96 6.86 -20.86 -12.64
N ASN A 97 7.93 -20.11 -12.39
CA ASN A 97 9.30 -20.48 -12.75
C ASN A 97 9.99 -21.38 -11.71
N GLY A 98 9.27 -21.85 -10.67
CA GLY A 98 9.81 -22.73 -9.63
C GLY A 98 10.82 -22.07 -8.70
N ILE A 99 10.85 -20.73 -8.63
CA ILE A 99 11.71 -19.97 -7.73
C ILE A 99 11.05 -19.91 -6.35
N ASP A 100 11.79 -20.27 -5.30
CA ASP A 100 11.32 -20.09 -3.92
C ASP A 100 11.23 -18.58 -3.61
N VAL A 101 10.03 -18.15 -3.27
CA VAL A 101 9.69 -16.75 -3.01
C VAL A 101 9.58 -16.42 -1.52
N GLY A 102 9.96 -17.36 -0.65
CA GLY A 102 9.99 -17.18 0.80
C GLY A 102 8.61 -16.92 1.42
N GLN A 103 8.60 -16.47 2.67
CA GLN A 103 7.38 -16.37 3.50
C GLN A 103 6.57 -15.07 3.32
N GLY A 104 6.99 -14.15 2.45
CA GLY A 104 6.34 -12.84 2.29
C GLY A 104 4.90 -12.92 1.75
N GLY A 105 4.60 -13.95 0.95
CA GLY A 105 3.27 -14.17 0.38
C GLY A 105 2.82 -13.06 -0.58
N PHE A 106 1.54 -13.10 -0.95
CA PHE A 106 0.91 -12.07 -1.77
C PHE A 106 0.50 -10.88 -0.90
N CYS A 107 0.73 -9.68 -1.42
CA CYS A 107 0.22 -8.45 -0.86
C CYS A 107 -1.32 -8.42 -0.98
N LYS A 108 -1.99 -8.35 0.17
CA LYS A 108 -3.46 -8.34 0.31
C LYS A 108 -3.99 -6.98 0.75
N SER A 109 -3.16 -6.14 1.34
CA SER A 109 -3.52 -4.77 1.65
C SER A 109 -2.30 -3.88 1.73
N VAL A 110 -2.55 -2.59 1.63
CA VAL A 110 -1.54 -1.56 1.86
C VAL A 110 -2.04 -0.54 2.87
N THR A 111 -1.11 0.10 3.57
CA THR A 111 -1.40 1.29 4.39
C THR A 111 -0.39 2.38 4.09
N ILE A 112 -0.88 3.60 3.93
CA ILE A 112 -0.07 4.79 3.87
C ILE A 112 -0.25 5.59 5.15
N VAL A 113 0.86 6.09 5.71
CA VAL A 113 0.83 6.99 6.88
C VAL A 113 1.17 8.39 6.38
N LYS A 114 0.18 9.28 6.43
CA LYS A 114 0.20 10.66 5.92
C LYS A 114 0.95 11.60 6.87
N SER A 115 2.20 11.28 7.16
CA SER A 115 3.10 12.06 8.01
C SER A 115 4.47 12.17 7.34
N ALA A 116 5.20 13.25 7.61
CA ALA A 116 6.53 13.42 7.03
C ALA A 116 7.48 12.32 7.56
N GLY A 117 8.32 11.78 6.68
CA GLY A 117 9.23 10.68 7.00
C GLY A 117 8.56 9.30 7.07
N GLU A 118 7.27 9.20 6.78
CA GLU A 118 6.54 7.93 6.80
C GLU A 118 6.39 7.27 5.42
N TYR A 119 5.90 6.03 5.43
CA TYR A 119 6.02 5.09 4.33
C TYR A 119 4.66 4.50 3.90
N CYS A 120 4.70 3.86 2.73
CA CYS A 120 3.74 2.84 2.32
C CYS A 120 4.18 1.48 2.88
N TYR A 121 3.22 0.76 3.46
CA TYR A 121 3.39 -0.56 4.05
C TYR A 121 2.57 -1.58 3.24
N LEU A 122 3.23 -2.48 2.52
CA LEU A 122 2.59 -3.62 1.85
C LEU A 122 2.43 -4.76 2.85
N LYS A 123 1.25 -5.35 2.91
CA LYS A 123 0.89 -6.34 3.96
C LYS A 123 0.33 -7.60 3.33
N ASN A 124 0.64 -8.74 3.94
CA ASN A 124 0.17 -10.07 3.52
C ASN A 124 -1.31 -10.36 3.88
N GLY A 125 -1.97 -9.47 4.62
CA GLY A 125 -3.32 -9.66 5.09
C GLY A 125 -3.92 -8.41 5.72
N THR A 126 -5.23 -8.49 5.98
CA THR A 126 -5.96 -7.56 6.83
C THR A 126 -6.31 -8.26 8.16
N GLY A 127 -6.71 -7.49 9.16
CA GLY A 127 -7.11 -8.03 10.46
C GLY A 127 -7.86 -6.98 11.26
N VAL A 128 -7.52 -6.84 12.54
CA VAL A 128 -8.11 -5.82 13.41
C VAL A 128 -7.67 -4.44 12.93
N ASN A 129 -8.65 -3.62 12.56
CA ASN A 129 -8.43 -2.20 12.31
C ASN A 129 -7.99 -1.53 13.63
N ASN A 130 -6.78 -1.00 13.65
CA ASN A 130 -6.19 -0.36 14.81
C ASN A 130 -5.65 1.02 14.43
N THR A 131 -6.57 1.98 14.37
CA THR A 131 -6.33 3.39 14.03
C THR A 131 -6.41 4.31 15.25
N ARG A 132 -6.42 3.74 16.46
CA ARG A 132 -6.66 4.48 17.70
C ARG A 132 -5.65 5.63 17.86
N GLY A 133 -6.15 6.80 18.25
CA GLY A 133 -5.35 7.98 18.60
C GLY A 133 -5.16 8.97 17.45
N ASN A 134 -5.03 8.52 16.20
CA ASN A 134 -4.88 9.43 15.06
C ASN A 134 -5.41 8.82 13.74
N PRO A 135 -6.72 8.60 13.58
CA PRO A 135 -7.26 7.95 12.39
C PRO A 135 -6.95 8.72 11.10
N SER A 136 -6.94 10.05 11.15
CA SER A 136 -6.79 10.92 9.98
C SER A 136 -5.44 10.82 9.28
N ILE A 137 -4.40 10.26 9.90
CA ILE A 137 -3.11 10.04 9.25
C ILE A 137 -3.05 8.72 8.48
N TYR A 138 -4.03 7.82 8.64
CA TYR A 138 -4.02 6.53 7.97
C TYR A 138 -5.01 6.47 6.82
N SER A 139 -4.57 5.91 5.72
CA SER A 139 -5.45 5.42 4.65
C SER A 139 -4.91 4.07 4.20
N SER A 140 -5.80 3.11 4.01
CA SER A 140 -5.45 1.77 3.57
C SER A 140 -6.17 1.41 2.29
N ALA A 141 -5.72 0.38 1.60
CA ALA A 141 -6.50 -0.25 0.55
C ALA A 141 -6.35 -1.76 0.64
N VAL A 142 -7.42 -2.49 0.34
CA VAL A 142 -7.48 -3.94 0.44
C VAL A 142 -7.71 -4.52 -0.94
N LEU A 143 -6.97 -5.54 -1.30
CA LEU A 143 -7.16 -6.26 -2.55
C LEU A 143 -8.56 -6.88 -2.57
N ALA A 144 -9.38 -6.48 -3.53
CA ALA A 144 -10.65 -7.11 -3.83
C ALA A 144 -10.38 -8.45 -4.53
N VAL A 145 -10.81 -9.54 -3.91
CA VAL A 145 -10.75 -10.91 -4.46
C VAL A 145 -11.94 -11.21 -5.34
#